data_AF-A0A0B7FX21-F1
#
_entry.id   AF-A0A0B7FX21-F1
#
_cell.length_a   1.000
_cell.length_b   1.000
_cell.length_c   1.000
_cell.angle_alpha   90.00
_cell.angle_beta   90.00
_cell.angle_gamma   90.00
#
_symmetry.space_group_name_H-M   'P 1'
#
loop_
_entity.id
_entity.type
_entity.pdbx_description
1 polymer ?
#
loop_
_entity_poly.entity_id
_entity_poly.type
_entity_poly.pdbx_seq_one_letter_code
_entity_poly.pdbx_strand_id
1 'polypeptide(L)'
;MSGYVYDLPTTGALSLSELCIDITGSHAANLARATEARANVRAILKASRRTDAGERDYLKVVKALDDYLPFVNAIIASVAADDLTLAQEPVFSWRSTLSHSTLSDPPRINIHGLHSELAFVLYSSAYALSNLSAASVASLGAYERDRALPDADRRAKDEKLSFAVKLLCRAAGIFTHIAQVVIPELGKGVGGPRPPELREDVANALAKLALADAHALSVRKLLTRSAVEAALSPGPPLPQGHPAPALVAKIHLHTASLFASARGLTDTSQRKLSLLKSRGGADNAEVSQDIRRYLEEESALNEALAHKWLGVDAGEADRTGDAVGYLKWAKSELESLKDGALSKFKKSGGDGKMKKERSAEEIESVGMFLKNYSRTNDSVHFQPVPNSSSLQATIPAGMSVVAEKTYEAPMSAFGPGTPDYIARHVQKLDLDDSNTPPESEPKEDDRDYGLKGSYF
;
A
#
# COMPACT_ATOMS: atom_id res chain seq x y z
N MET A 1 -4.77 10.46 -14.11
CA MET A 1 -4.11 10.19 -12.82
C MET A 1 -3.58 8.78 -12.85
N SER A 2 -2.26 8.61 -12.73
CA SER A 2 -1.58 7.32 -12.54
C SER A 2 -0.97 7.33 -11.14
N GLY A 3 -1.20 6.28 -10.36
CA GLY A 3 -0.61 6.15 -9.02
C GLY A 3 0.91 5.99 -9.07
N TYR A 4 1.55 5.89 -7.90
CA TYR A 4 3.00 5.70 -7.83
C TYR A 4 3.41 4.35 -8.43
N VAL A 5 4.40 4.36 -9.34
CA VAL A 5 4.96 3.14 -9.94
C VAL A 5 6.21 2.73 -9.17
N TYR A 6 6.18 1.52 -8.63
CA TYR A 6 7.26 0.94 -7.83
C TYR A 6 8.25 0.16 -8.71
N ASP A 7 9.53 0.23 -8.36
CA ASP A 7 10.51 -0.73 -8.84
C ASP A 7 10.33 -2.06 -8.09
N LEU A 8 10.20 -3.15 -8.85
CA LEU A 8 10.11 -4.49 -8.28
C LEU A 8 11.50 -4.94 -7.78
N PRO A 9 11.63 -5.34 -6.50
CA PRO A 9 12.90 -5.82 -5.98
C PRO A 9 13.25 -7.17 -6.62
N THR A 10 14.54 -7.47 -6.74
CA THR A 10 15.01 -8.76 -7.26
C THR A 10 15.79 -9.51 -6.20
N THR A 11 15.57 -10.82 -6.09
CA THR A 11 16.24 -11.66 -5.09
C THR A 11 17.43 -12.45 -5.65
N GLY A 12 18.32 -12.87 -4.75
CA GLY A 12 19.47 -13.74 -5.00
C GLY A 12 19.06 -15.22 -5.06
N ALA A 13 19.95 -16.07 -5.56
CA ALA A 13 19.73 -17.52 -5.47
C ALA A 13 19.93 -17.98 -4.03
N LEU A 14 19.06 -18.87 -3.55
CA LEU A 14 19.15 -19.50 -2.23
C LEU A 14 18.34 -20.80 -2.28
N SER A 15 18.87 -21.86 -1.66
CA SER A 15 18.26 -23.17 -1.55
C SER A 15 17.63 -23.31 -0.16
N LEU A 16 16.30 -23.39 -0.07
CA LEU A 16 15.61 -23.53 1.21
C LEU A 16 15.77 -24.94 1.79
N SER A 17 15.95 -25.94 0.93
CA SER A 17 16.27 -27.32 1.31
C SER A 17 17.66 -27.49 1.90
N GLU A 18 18.61 -26.59 1.59
CA GLU A 18 19.92 -26.57 2.25
C GLU A 18 19.90 -25.74 3.54
N LEU A 19 19.07 -24.69 3.57
CA LEU A 19 18.94 -23.80 4.73
C LEU A 19 18.20 -24.48 5.90
N CYS A 20 17.20 -25.31 5.61
CA CYS A 20 16.36 -25.95 6.61
C CYS A 20 16.74 -27.43 6.77
N ILE A 21 16.89 -27.87 8.01
CA ILE A 21 17.11 -29.25 8.41
C ILE A 21 15.77 -29.78 8.92
N ASP A 22 15.26 -30.82 8.25
CA ASP A 22 14.01 -31.48 8.61
C ASP A 22 14.26 -32.55 9.67
N ILE A 23 13.91 -32.25 10.92
CA ILE A 23 14.10 -33.16 12.06
C ILE A 23 13.12 -34.33 11.97
N THR A 24 11.92 -34.07 11.48
CA THR A 24 10.82 -35.03 11.41
C THR A 24 10.94 -36.01 10.22
N GLY A 25 11.80 -35.70 9.25
CA GLY A 25 11.91 -36.41 7.97
C GLY A 25 10.66 -36.32 7.08
N SER A 26 9.67 -35.48 7.43
CA SER A 26 8.36 -35.44 6.80
C SER A 26 8.17 -34.29 5.80
N HIS A 27 9.15 -33.40 5.69
CA HIS A 27 9.07 -32.14 4.96
C HIS A 27 10.10 -31.97 3.85
N ALA A 28 11.02 -32.92 3.63
CA ALA A 28 12.03 -32.87 2.57
C ALA A 28 11.45 -32.52 1.17
N ALA A 29 10.36 -33.19 0.76
CA ALA A 29 9.69 -32.90 -0.52
C ALA A 29 9.09 -31.48 -0.56
N ASN A 30 8.57 -31.00 0.57
CA ASN A 30 8.00 -29.66 0.67
C ASN A 30 9.10 -28.57 0.59
N LEU A 31 10.26 -28.80 1.19
CA LEU A 31 11.43 -27.90 1.10
C LEU A 31 12.00 -27.82 -0.32
N ALA A 32 11.97 -28.93 -1.06
CA ALA A 32 12.34 -28.94 -2.49
C ALA A 32 11.36 -28.08 -3.31
N ARG A 33 10.04 -28.23 -3.10
CA ARG A 33 9.01 -27.42 -3.76
C ARG A 33 9.09 -25.94 -3.38
N ALA A 34 9.38 -25.63 -2.11
CA ALA A 34 9.61 -24.26 -1.65
C ALA A 34 10.81 -23.62 -2.37
N THR A 35 11.89 -24.39 -2.56
CA THR A 35 13.09 -23.96 -3.29
C THR A 35 12.78 -23.68 -4.77
N GLU A 36 12.01 -24.56 -5.41
CA GLU A 36 11.54 -24.37 -6.78
C GLU A 36 10.66 -23.12 -6.93
N ALA A 37 9.67 -22.95 -6.04
CA ALA A 37 8.78 -21.79 -6.03
C ALA A 37 9.57 -20.48 -5.86
N ARG A 38 10.54 -20.45 -4.94
CA ARG A 38 11.44 -19.31 -4.75
C ARG A 38 12.29 -19.01 -6.00
N ALA A 39 12.80 -20.05 -6.66
CA ALA A 39 13.57 -19.92 -7.89
C ALA A 39 12.70 -19.35 -9.04
N ASN A 40 11.44 -19.77 -9.12
CA ASN A 40 10.46 -19.23 -10.07
C ASN A 40 10.18 -17.74 -9.81
N VAL A 41 9.91 -17.35 -8.54
CA VAL A 41 9.76 -15.94 -8.14
C VAL A 41 10.97 -15.11 -8.57
N ARG A 42 12.18 -15.59 -8.29
CA ARG A 42 13.42 -14.93 -8.73
C ARG A 42 13.49 -14.76 -10.24
N ALA A 43 13.15 -15.80 -11.02
CA ALA A 43 13.18 -15.75 -12.47
C ALA A 43 12.19 -14.72 -13.02
N ILE A 44 10.97 -14.71 -12.49
CA ILE A 44 9.90 -13.80 -12.91
C ILE A 44 10.21 -12.34 -12.55
N LEU A 45 10.69 -12.07 -11.34
CA LEU A 45 11.10 -10.71 -10.93
C LEU A 45 12.26 -10.19 -11.80
N LYS A 46 13.24 -11.05 -12.12
CA LYS A 46 14.34 -10.68 -13.01
C LYS A 46 13.88 -10.43 -14.45
N ALA A 47 12.97 -11.25 -14.96
CA ALA A 47 12.39 -11.07 -16.29
C ALA A 47 11.61 -9.74 -16.35
N SER A 48 10.70 -9.52 -15.40
CA SER A 48 9.90 -8.28 -15.34
C SER A 48 10.76 -7.03 -15.24
N ARG A 49 11.91 -7.05 -14.54
CA ARG A 49 12.83 -5.92 -14.48
C ARG A 49 13.47 -5.59 -15.83
N ARG A 50 13.74 -6.62 -16.67
CA ARG A 50 14.34 -6.46 -18.01
C ARG A 50 13.31 -6.07 -19.06
N THR A 51 12.04 -6.33 -18.82
CA THR A 51 10.94 -5.92 -19.68
C THR A 51 10.67 -4.43 -19.53
N ASP A 52 10.38 -3.77 -20.66
CA ASP A 52 9.97 -2.38 -20.71
C ASP A 52 8.69 -2.15 -19.89
N ALA A 53 8.60 -0.98 -19.24
CA ALA A 53 7.56 -0.70 -18.24
C ALA A 53 6.12 -0.91 -18.76
N GLY A 54 5.88 -0.69 -20.07
CA GLY A 54 4.57 -0.85 -20.72
C GLY A 54 4.19 -2.30 -21.07
N GLU A 55 5.15 -3.23 -21.06
CA GLU A 55 4.93 -4.64 -21.47
C GLU A 55 5.01 -5.62 -20.29
N ARG A 56 5.20 -5.11 -19.07
CA ARG A 56 5.35 -5.93 -17.86
C ARG A 56 4.03 -6.62 -17.50
N ASP A 57 4.08 -7.94 -17.42
CA ASP A 57 2.99 -8.74 -16.87
C ASP A 57 3.07 -8.80 -15.34
N TYR A 58 2.48 -7.80 -14.69
CA TYR A 58 2.41 -7.75 -13.22
C TYR A 58 1.53 -8.86 -12.63
N LEU A 59 0.56 -9.39 -13.40
CA LEU A 59 -0.28 -10.48 -12.93
C LEU A 59 0.54 -11.77 -12.78
N LYS A 60 1.47 -12.03 -13.70
CA LYS A 60 2.43 -13.14 -13.58
C LYS A 60 3.30 -13.03 -12.34
N VAL A 61 3.72 -11.81 -11.98
CA VAL A 61 4.47 -11.55 -10.73
C VAL A 61 3.61 -11.87 -9.51
N VAL A 62 2.37 -11.36 -9.45
CA VAL A 62 1.44 -11.62 -8.34
C VAL A 62 1.19 -13.12 -8.17
N LYS A 63 0.92 -13.85 -9.24
CA LYS A 63 0.67 -15.30 -9.18
C LYS A 63 1.86 -16.07 -8.61
N ALA A 64 3.07 -15.79 -9.09
CA ALA A 64 4.27 -16.48 -8.60
C ALA A 64 4.54 -16.21 -7.11
N LEU A 65 4.21 -15.02 -6.62
CA LEU A 65 4.33 -14.67 -5.20
C LEU A 65 3.23 -15.32 -4.36
N ASP A 66 1.99 -15.32 -4.85
CA ASP A 66 0.86 -16.01 -4.22
C ASP A 66 1.11 -17.53 -4.11
N ASP A 67 1.81 -18.13 -5.09
CA ASP A 67 2.22 -19.55 -5.05
C ASP A 67 3.36 -19.82 -4.03
N TYR A 68 4.23 -18.84 -3.78
CA TYR A 68 5.38 -18.99 -2.88
C TYR A 68 5.07 -18.67 -1.42
N LEU A 69 4.17 -17.70 -1.15
CA LEU A 69 3.81 -17.26 0.19
C LEU A 69 3.41 -18.40 1.16
N PRO A 70 2.58 -19.39 0.77
CA PRO A 70 2.26 -20.54 1.60
C PRO A 70 3.49 -21.31 2.12
N PHE A 71 4.56 -21.40 1.31
CA PHE A 71 5.79 -22.10 1.70
C PHE A 71 6.61 -21.28 2.69
N VAL A 72 6.69 -19.96 2.52
CA VAL A 72 7.40 -19.08 3.46
C VAL A 72 6.73 -19.12 4.83
N ASN A 73 5.40 -19.02 4.87
CA ASN A 73 4.63 -19.14 6.10
C ASN A 73 4.81 -20.51 6.77
N ALA A 74 4.76 -21.59 5.98
CA ALA A 74 5.00 -22.94 6.47
C ALA A 74 6.37 -23.11 7.11
N ILE A 75 7.43 -22.59 6.47
CA ILE A 75 8.79 -22.66 7.02
C ILE A 75 8.90 -21.88 8.32
N ILE A 76 8.36 -20.65 8.38
CA ILE A 76 8.36 -19.83 9.61
C ILE A 76 7.65 -20.57 10.75
N ALA A 77 6.45 -21.09 10.48
CA ALA A 77 5.65 -21.82 11.48
C ALA A 77 6.34 -23.11 11.94
N SER A 78 6.92 -23.88 11.01
CA SER A 78 7.60 -25.14 11.32
C SER A 78 8.91 -24.92 12.09
N VAL A 79 9.62 -23.82 11.84
CA VAL A 79 10.79 -23.44 12.65
C VAL A 79 10.37 -22.99 14.06
N ALA A 80 9.25 -22.28 14.19
CA ALA A 80 8.72 -21.88 15.50
C ALA A 80 8.18 -23.06 16.32
N ALA A 81 7.76 -24.15 15.67
CA ALA A 81 7.30 -25.38 16.29
C ALA A 81 8.40 -26.45 16.47
N ASP A 82 9.66 -26.12 16.14
CA ASP A 82 10.82 -27.04 16.19
C ASP A 82 10.71 -28.29 15.28
N ASP A 83 9.81 -28.29 14.29
CA ASP A 83 9.75 -29.32 13.23
C ASP A 83 10.92 -29.18 12.24
N LEU A 84 11.34 -27.93 12.00
CA LEU A 84 12.48 -27.57 11.18
C LEU A 84 13.52 -26.83 12.02
N THR A 85 14.80 -27.12 11.80
CA THR A 85 15.91 -26.31 12.31
C THR A 85 16.64 -25.60 11.19
N LEU A 86 17.26 -24.46 11.49
CA LEU A 86 18.05 -23.71 10.52
C LEU A 86 19.50 -24.17 10.59
N ALA A 87 20.06 -24.60 9.46
CA ALA A 87 21.46 -25.04 9.37
C ALA A 87 22.44 -23.90 9.69
N GLN A 88 22.04 -22.66 9.42
CA GLN A 88 22.79 -21.44 9.64
C GLN A 88 21.84 -20.25 9.78
N GLU A 89 22.37 -19.10 10.19
CA GLU A 89 21.59 -17.86 10.18
C GLU A 89 21.09 -17.56 8.75
N PRO A 90 19.78 -17.37 8.56
CA PRO A 90 19.20 -17.21 7.22
C PRO A 90 19.51 -15.82 6.68
N VAL A 91 20.30 -15.77 5.61
CA VAL A 91 20.70 -14.54 4.92
C VAL A 91 20.13 -14.53 3.52
N PHE A 92 19.29 -13.56 3.23
CA PHE A 92 18.65 -13.37 1.93
C PHE A 92 19.21 -12.15 1.22
N SER A 93 19.43 -12.26 -0.09
CA SER A 93 19.95 -11.14 -0.89
C SER A 93 18.83 -10.49 -1.70
N TRP A 94 18.43 -9.27 -1.34
CA TRP A 94 17.37 -8.51 -2.02
C TRP A 94 17.88 -7.18 -2.54
N ARG A 95 17.21 -6.61 -3.54
CA ARG A 95 17.45 -5.21 -3.94
C ARG A 95 16.53 -4.31 -3.15
N SER A 96 17.09 -3.27 -2.54
CA SER A 96 16.36 -2.23 -1.79
C SER A 96 15.94 -1.13 -2.76
N THR A 97 14.67 -1.11 -3.15
CA THR A 97 14.14 -0.21 -4.17
C THR A 97 13.69 1.12 -3.60
N LEU A 98 13.40 1.19 -2.28
CA LEU A 98 13.07 2.42 -1.59
C LEU A 98 14.29 3.25 -1.17
N SER A 99 15.50 2.70 -1.27
CA SER A 99 16.74 3.41 -0.88
C SER A 99 17.44 4.14 -2.02
N HIS A 100 16.81 4.18 -3.19
CA HIS A 100 17.51 4.52 -4.42
C HIS A 100 16.74 5.56 -5.26
N SER A 101 17.47 6.41 -5.99
CA SER A 101 16.90 7.40 -6.91
C SER A 101 16.73 6.80 -8.32
N THR A 102 15.81 7.25 -9.15
CA THR A 102 15.60 6.69 -10.51
C THR A 102 16.83 6.73 -11.46
N LEU A 103 17.97 7.32 -11.07
CA LEU A 103 19.18 7.51 -11.88
C LEU A 103 20.29 6.46 -11.70
N SER A 104 20.09 5.44 -10.87
CA SER A 104 21.10 4.40 -10.60
C SER A 104 20.39 3.08 -10.24
N ASP A 105 21.16 1.99 -10.18
CA ASP A 105 20.61 0.67 -9.91
C ASP A 105 20.36 0.49 -8.41
N PRO A 106 19.16 0.00 -7.98
CA PRO A 106 18.87 -0.25 -6.58
C PRO A 106 19.90 -1.18 -5.93
N PRO A 107 20.53 -0.82 -4.80
CA PRO A 107 21.61 -1.61 -4.22
C PRO A 107 21.10 -2.99 -3.80
N ARG A 108 21.94 -4.01 -3.99
CA ARG A 108 21.70 -5.36 -3.48
C ARG A 108 22.25 -5.44 -2.06
N ILE A 109 21.39 -5.82 -1.13
CA ILE A 109 21.67 -5.90 0.30
C ILE A 109 21.43 -7.32 0.80
N ASN A 110 22.12 -7.68 1.86
CA ASN A 110 21.89 -8.91 2.60
C ASN A 110 21.01 -8.58 3.81
N ILE A 111 19.87 -9.24 3.90
CA ILE A 111 18.92 -9.12 5.00
C ILE A 111 18.88 -10.46 5.74
N HIS A 112 18.62 -10.38 7.04
CA HIS A 112 18.75 -11.50 7.96
C HIS A 112 17.39 -11.88 8.54
N GLY A 113 17.14 -13.17 8.73
CA GLY A 113 15.92 -13.69 9.34
C GLY A 113 14.83 -14.05 8.32
N LEU A 114 14.02 -15.07 8.64
CA LEU A 114 12.91 -15.53 7.79
C LEU A 114 11.81 -14.46 7.62
N HIS A 115 11.52 -13.68 8.66
CA HIS A 115 10.59 -12.56 8.58
C HIS A 115 11.06 -11.46 7.61
N SER A 116 12.36 -11.34 7.36
CA SER A 116 12.88 -10.37 6.39
C SER A 116 12.61 -10.84 4.95
N GLU A 117 12.74 -12.14 4.66
CA GLU A 117 12.29 -12.73 3.40
C GLU A 117 10.78 -12.53 3.21
N LEU A 118 9.98 -12.85 4.24
CA LEU A 118 8.52 -12.64 4.21
C LEU A 118 8.18 -11.18 3.90
N ALA A 119 8.81 -10.21 4.56
CA ALA A 119 8.60 -8.79 4.31
C ALA A 119 8.85 -8.44 2.84
N PHE A 120 9.98 -8.87 2.26
CA PHE A 120 10.31 -8.57 0.87
C PHE A 120 9.41 -9.28 -0.16
N VAL A 121 8.95 -10.49 0.14
CA VAL A 121 7.93 -11.19 -0.67
C VAL A 121 6.62 -10.41 -0.67
N LEU A 122 6.15 -9.98 0.51
CA LEU A 122 4.93 -9.18 0.64
C LEU A 122 5.06 -7.79 0.00
N TYR A 123 6.21 -7.13 0.15
CA TYR A 123 6.50 -5.88 -0.57
C TYR A 123 6.42 -6.08 -2.08
N SER A 124 7.01 -7.17 -2.59
CA SER A 124 6.95 -7.49 -4.02
C SER A 124 5.50 -7.68 -4.49
N SER A 125 4.65 -8.32 -3.68
CA SER A 125 3.23 -8.50 -3.99
C SER A 125 2.48 -7.16 -4.00
N ALA A 126 2.67 -6.34 -2.97
CA ALA A 126 2.03 -5.03 -2.89
C ALA A 126 2.47 -4.08 -4.02
N TYR A 127 3.76 -4.07 -4.36
CA TYR A 127 4.28 -3.30 -5.51
C TYR A 127 3.71 -3.79 -6.83
N ALA A 128 3.63 -5.10 -7.05
CA ALA A 128 3.04 -5.66 -8.26
C ALA A 128 1.55 -5.33 -8.38
N LEU A 129 0.79 -5.33 -7.27
CA LEU A 129 -0.62 -4.92 -7.25
C LEU A 129 -0.79 -3.42 -7.56
N SER A 130 0.02 -2.55 -6.95
CA SER A 130 0.00 -1.11 -7.23
C SER A 130 0.37 -0.81 -8.69
N ASN A 131 1.40 -1.48 -9.22
CA ASN A 131 1.81 -1.34 -10.61
C ASN A 131 0.76 -1.88 -11.59
N LEU A 132 0.10 -3.00 -11.27
CA LEU A 132 -1.00 -3.52 -12.06
C LEU A 132 -2.18 -2.54 -12.08
N SER A 133 -2.46 -1.88 -10.96
CA SER A 133 -3.46 -0.80 -10.90
C SER A 133 -3.05 0.37 -11.81
N ALA A 134 -1.81 0.86 -11.69
CA ALA A 134 -1.31 1.95 -12.53
C ALA A 134 -1.34 1.61 -14.03
N ALA A 135 -0.90 0.41 -14.42
CA ALA A 135 -0.95 -0.05 -15.81
C ALA A 135 -2.39 -0.19 -16.33
N SER A 136 -3.30 -0.72 -15.51
CA SER A 136 -4.72 -0.83 -15.83
C SER A 136 -5.33 0.55 -16.09
N VAL A 137 -5.06 1.53 -15.21
CA VAL A 137 -5.56 2.91 -15.34
C VAL A 137 -4.95 3.63 -16.53
N ALA A 138 -3.65 3.43 -16.80
CA ALA A 138 -2.97 4.00 -17.97
C ALA A 138 -3.61 3.50 -19.28
N SER A 139 -3.95 2.22 -19.37
CA SER A 139 -4.59 1.62 -20.54
C SER A 139 -6.00 2.17 -20.84
N LEU A 140 -6.66 2.78 -19.85
CA LEU A 140 -7.99 3.36 -20.03
C LEU A 140 -7.95 4.70 -20.75
N GLY A 141 -6.83 5.43 -20.73
CA GLY A 141 -6.74 6.79 -21.25
C GLY A 141 -7.76 7.73 -20.59
N ALA A 142 -8.15 8.81 -21.26
CA ALA A 142 -9.21 9.73 -20.82
C ALA A 142 -10.58 9.36 -21.43
N TYR A 143 -10.98 8.10 -21.33
CA TYR A 143 -12.21 7.58 -21.95
C TYR A 143 -13.49 8.28 -21.45
N GLU A 144 -13.45 8.90 -20.27
CA GLU A 144 -14.58 9.65 -19.73
C GLU A 144 -14.94 10.85 -20.60
N ARG A 145 -14.00 11.33 -21.43
CA ARG A 145 -14.20 12.45 -22.37
C ARG A 145 -14.53 11.98 -23.79
N ASP A 146 -14.45 10.69 -24.08
CA ASP A 146 -14.77 10.15 -25.40
C ASP A 146 -16.28 10.03 -25.59
N ARG A 147 -16.84 10.88 -26.44
CA ARG A 147 -18.28 10.94 -26.76
C ARG A 147 -18.74 9.77 -27.62
N ALA A 148 -17.87 9.23 -28.47
CA ALA A 148 -18.24 8.17 -29.41
C ALA A 148 -18.28 6.79 -28.75
N LEU A 149 -17.79 6.69 -27.51
CA LEU A 149 -17.72 5.42 -26.78
C LEU A 149 -19.12 4.93 -26.38
N PRO A 150 -19.53 3.72 -26.82
CA PRO A 150 -20.79 3.11 -26.41
C PRO A 150 -20.92 2.96 -24.89
N ASP A 151 -22.15 3.05 -24.38
CA ASP A 151 -22.43 2.91 -22.93
C ASP A 151 -21.96 1.58 -22.35
N ALA A 152 -22.06 0.49 -23.11
CA ALA A 152 -21.57 -0.82 -22.69
C ALA A 152 -20.04 -0.82 -22.48
N ASP A 153 -19.29 -0.23 -23.41
CA ASP A 153 -17.84 -0.12 -23.32
C ASP A 153 -17.41 0.83 -22.19
N ARG A 154 -18.18 1.89 -21.97
CA ARG A 154 -17.96 2.81 -20.84
C ARG A 154 -18.12 2.10 -19.49
N ARG A 155 -19.19 1.33 -19.33
CA ARG A 155 -19.40 0.51 -18.11
C ARG A 155 -18.25 -0.48 -17.89
N ALA A 156 -17.79 -1.15 -18.94
CA ALA A 156 -16.65 -2.05 -18.85
C ALA A 156 -15.35 -1.33 -18.42
N LYS A 157 -15.14 -0.08 -18.86
CA LYS A 157 -14.02 0.75 -18.40
C LYS A 157 -14.17 1.23 -16.96
N ASP A 158 -15.39 1.55 -16.51
CA ASP A 158 -15.69 1.89 -15.11
C ASP A 158 -15.46 0.69 -14.17
N GLU A 159 -15.74 -0.52 -14.63
CA GLU A 159 -15.42 -1.76 -13.92
C GLU A 159 -13.92 -1.95 -13.78
N LYS A 160 -13.14 -1.64 -14.83
CA LYS A 160 -11.67 -1.65 -14.77
C LYS A 160 -11.12 -0.61 -13.79
N LEU A 161 -11.69 0.60 -13.71
CA LEU A 161 -11.33 1.57 -12.66
C LEU A 161 -11.65 1.02 -11.27
N SER A 162 -12.81 0.39 -11.11
CA SER A 162 -13.22 -0.22 -9.83
C SER A 162 -12.28 -1.36 -9.43
N PHE A 163 -11.81 -2.15 -10.39
CA PHE A 163 -10.80 -3.18 -10.17
C PHE A 163 -9.46 -2.58 -9.73
N ALA A 164 -8.99 -1.51 -10.39
CA ALA A 164 -7.77 -0.80 -10.02
C ALA A 164 -7.80 -0.25 -8.58
N VAL A 165 -8.95 0.28 -8.15
CA VAL A 165 -9.18 0.70 -6.75
C VAL A 165 -9.04 -0.50 -5.79
N LYS A 166 -9.67 -1.64 -6.09
CA LYS A 166 -9.59 -2.85 -5.26
C LYS A 166 -8.16 -3.37 -5.12
N LEU A 167 -7.35 -3.29 -6.18
CA LEU A 167 -5.93 -3.69 -6.14
C LEU A 167 -5.14 -2.83 -5.16
N LEU A 168 -5.36 -1.51 -5.16
CA LEU A 168 -4.69 -0.58 -4.23
C LEU A 168 -5.15 -0.79 -2.78
N CYS A 169 -6.44 -1.06 -2.54
CA CYS A 169 -6.93 -1.43 -1.21
C CYS A 169 -6.28 -2.71 -0.67
N ARG A 170 -6.04 -3.72 -1.53
CA ARG A 170 -5.29 -4.94 -1.17
C ARG A 170 -3.82 -4.63 -0.88
N ALA A 171 -3.18 -3.79 -1.71
CA ALA A 171 -1.80 -3.38 -1.49
C ALA A 171 -1.63 -2.61 -0.16
N ALA A 172 -2.54 -1.67 0.14
CA ALA A 172 -2.56 -0.92 1.40
C ALA A 172 -2.60 -1.87 2.61
N GLY A 173 -3.50 -2.85 2.61
CA GLY A 173 -3.60 -3.82 3.70
C GLY A 173 -2.38 -4.73 3.85
N ILE A 174 -1.71 -5.09 2.74
CA ILE A 174 -0.43 -5.82 2.80
C ILE A 174 0.63 -4.94 3.48
N PHE A 175 0.75 -3.66 3.10
CA PHE A 175 1.71 -2.75 3.75
C PHE A 175 1.42 -2.56 5.23
N THR A 176 0.14 -2.45 5.62
CA THR A 176 -0.28 -2.38 7.02
C THR A 176 0.09 -3.65 7.79
N HIS A 177 -0.12 -4.83 7.20
CA HIS A 177 0.31 -6.09 7.80
C HIS A 177 1.83 -6.19 7.96
N ILE A 178 2.60 -5.74 6.97
CA ILE A 178 4.05 -5.66 7.09
C ILE A 178 4.45 -4.76 8.27
N ALA A 179 3.83 -3.60 8.40
CA ALA A 179 4.12 -2.63 9.45
C ALA A 179 3.79 -3.17 10.86
N GLN A 180 2.61 -3.78 11.02
CA GLN A 180 2.05 -4.12 12.33
C GLN A 180 2.38 -5.53 12.80
N VAL A 181 2.68 -6.46 11.89
CA VAL A 181 2.92 -7.86 12.21
C VAL A 181 4.34 -8.27 11.84
N VAL A 182 4.72 -8.13 10.56
CA VAL A 182 5.98 -8.73 10.08
C VAL A 182 7.22 -8.01 10.62
N ILE A 183 7.23 -6.67 10.62
CA ILE A 183 8.40 -5.89 11.07
C ILE A 183 8.65 -6.04 12.58
N PRO A 184 7.62 -6.01 13.47
CA PRO A 184 7.80 -6.31 14.89
C PRO A 184 8.45 -7.67 15.18
N GLU A 185 8.08 -8.71 14.42
CA GLU A 185 8.62 -10.08 14.54
C GLU A 185 10.08 -10.23 14.05
N LEU A 186 10.66 -9.21 13.41
CA LEU A 186 12.10 -9.19 13.12
C LEU A 186 12.95 -9.10 14.40
N GLY A 187 12.35 -8.76 15.56
CA GLY A 187 13.06 -8.66 16.83
C GLY A 187 13.97 -7.44 16.96
N LYS A 188 14.25 -7.04 18.21
CA LYS A 188 15.23 -6.00 18.57
C LYS A 188 16.64 -6.61 18.65
N GLY A 189 17.16 -7.15 17.55
CA GLY A 189 18.45 -7.83 17.62
C GLY A 189 19.03 -8.38 16.32
N VAL A 190 18.30 -8.34 15.21
CA VAL A 190 18.85 -8.72 13.90
C VAL A 190 19.97 -7.74 13.53
N GLY A 191 21.20 -8.22 13.64
CA GLY A 191 22.39 -7.49 13.23
C GLY A 191 22.37 -7.23 11.73
N GLY A 192 22.86 -6.06 11.31
CA GLY A 192 23.00 -5.70 9.90
C GLY A 192 22.31 -4.39 9.51
N PRO A 193 22.51 -3.94 8.26
CA PRO A 193 21.87 -2.74 7.73
C PRO A 193 20.36 -2.95 7.61
N ARG A 194 19.58 -2.05 8.21
CA ARG A 194 18.12 -2.01 8.13
C ARG A 194 17.70 -1.06 7.01
N PRO A 195 17.34 -1.57 5.83
CA PRO A 195 16.92 -0.74 4.70
C PRO A 195 15.56 -0.08 4.98
N PRO A 196 15.16 0.92 4.17
CA PRO A 196 13.85 1.55 4.27
C PRO A 196 12.67 0.58 4.39
N GLU A 197 12.70 -0.52 3.66
CA GLU A 197 11.67 -1.55 3.62
C GLU A 197 11.44 -2.21 4.99
N LEU A 198 12.49 -2.34 5.82
CA LEU A 198 12.38 -2.98 7.14
C LEU A 198 12.12 -1.97 8.27
N ARG A 199 11.60 -0.78 7.95
CA ARG A 199 11.20 0.24 8.94
C ARG A 199 9.68 0.39 8.98
N GLU A 200 9.13 0.30 10.19
CA GLU A 200 7.69 0.41 10.45
C GLU A 200 7.08 1.72 9.92
N ASP A 201 7.76 2.86 10.14
CA ASP A 201 7.29 4.16 9.67
C ASP A 201 7.12 4.18 8.13
N VAL A 202 8.03 3.52 7.41
CA VAL A 202 8.03 3.49 5.94
C VAL A 202 6.93 2.55 5.44
N ALA A 203 6.76 1.38 6.05
CA ALA A 203 5.66 0.47 5.74
C ALA A 203 4.29 1.17 5.94
N ASN A 204 4.11 1.85 7.07
CA ASN A 204 2.90 2.65 7.35
C ASN A 204 2.71 3.83 6.38
N ALA A 205 3.80 4.44 5.90
CA ALA A 205 3.73 5.48 4.87
C ALA A 205 3.25 4.91 3.54
N LEU A 206 3.72 3.72 3.15
CA LEU A 206 3.31 3.04 1.92
C LEU A 206 1.85 2.59 1.96
N ALA A 207 1.36 2.13 3.11
CA ALA A 207 -0.06 1.83 3.32
C ALA A 207 -0.94 3.05 3.03
N LYS A 208 -0.58 4.20 3.62
CA LYS A 208 -1.29 5.48 3.42
C LYS A 208 -1.20 5.98 1.98
N LEU A 209 -0.04 5.84 1.34
CA LEU A 209 0.15 6.19 -0.08
C LEU A 209 -0.80 5.38 -0.97
N ALA A 210 -0.80 4.05 -0.84
CA ALA A 210 -1.66 3.18 -1.64
C ALA A 210 -3.16 3.47 -1.42
N LEU A 211 -3.55 3.75 -0.18
CA LEU A 211 -4.92 4.13 0.14
C LEU A 211 -5.30 5.52 -0.43
N ALA A 212 -4.39 6.48 -0.39
CA ALA A 212 -4.59 7.80 -1.00
C ALA A 212 -4.77 7.69 -2.52
N ASP A 213 -3.93 6.91 -3.21
CA ASP A 213 -4.09 6.63 -4.64
C ASP A 213 -5.46 5.98 -4.93
N ALA A 214 -5.95 5.09 -4.05
CA ALA A 214 -7.26 4.47 -4.17
C ALA A 214 -8.43 5.47 -4.03
N HIS A 215 -8.35 6.43 -3.10
CA HIS A 215 -9.31 7.52 -2.99
C HIS A 215 -9.31 8.41 -4.22
N ALA A 216 -8.12 8.75 -4.71
CA ALA A 216 -7.95 9.63 -5.86
C ALA A 216 -8.55 9.01 -7.14
N LEU A 217 -8.38 7.69 -7.35
CA LEU A 217 -9.09 6.95 -8.40
C LEU A 217 -10.61 6.83 -8.18
N SER A 218 -11.04 6.74 -6.93
CA SER A 218 -12.47 6.71 -6.59
C SER A 218 -13.16 8.03 -6.94
N VAL A 219 -12.48 9.17 -6.78
CA VAL A 219 -12.98 10.48 -7.26
C VAL A 219 -13.11 10.49 -8.77
N ARG A 220 -12.08 10.02 -9.49
CA ARG A 220 -12.12 9.91 -10.96
C ARG A 220 -13.34 9.10 -11.43
N LYS A 221 -13.58 7.94 -10.81
CA LYS A 221 -14.76 7.10 -11.09
C LYS A 221 -16.07 7.81 -10.77
N LEU A 222 -16.14 8.51 -9.63
CA LEU A 222 -17.34 9.23 -9.21
C LEU A 222 -17.74 10.31 -10.23
N LEU A 223 -16.74 10.94 -10.87
CA LEU A 223 -16.92 12.00 -11.86
C LEU A 223 -17.14 11.48 -13.28
N THR A 224 -17.04 10.18 -13.56
CA THR A 224 -17.08 9.65 -14.94
C THR A 224 -18.38 9.99 -15.67
N ARG A 225 -19.53 9.95 -14.99
CA ARG A 225 -20.83 10.26 -15.62
C ARG A 225 -20.95 11.74 -15.97
N SER A 226 -20.59 12.61 -15.04
CA SER A 226 -20.64 14.06 -15.24
C SER A 226 -19.54 14.60 -16.14
N ALA A 227 -18.44 13.87 -16.31
CA ALA A 227 -17.34 14.28 -17.19
C ALA A 227 -17.75 14.35 -18.67
N VAL A 228 -18.68 13.49 -19.11
CA VAL A 228 -19.21 13.51 -20.49
C VAL A 228 -20.02 14.79 -20.72
N GLU A 229 -20.89 15.13 -19.78
CA GLU A 229 -21.74 16.32 -19.86
C GLU A 229 -20.91 17.61 -19.70
N ALA A 230 -19.94 17.61 -18.79
CA ALA A 230 -19.01 18.72 -18.61
C ALA A 230 -18.09 18.96 -19.82
N ALA A 231 -17.84 17.94 -20.66
CA ALA A 231 -17.13 18.11 -21.92
C ALA A 231 -17.96 18.88 -22.97
N LEU A 232 -19.30 18.90 -22.85
CA LEU A 232 -20.18 19.66 -23.74
C LEU A 232 -20.32 21.13 -23.32
N SER A 233 -20.42 21.38 -22.01
CA SER A 233 -20.57 22.71 -21.44
C SER A 233 -19.65 22.84 -20.21
N PRO A 234 -18.37 23.23 -20.41
CA PRO A 234 -17.44 23.33 -19.32
C PRO A 234 -17.72 24.59 -18.47
N GLY A 235 -17.75 24.41 -17.14
CA GLY A 235 -18.06 25.46 -16.18
C GLY A 235 -19.50 25.39 -15.64
N PRO A 236 -19.95 26.39 -14.86
CA PRO A 236 -21.30 26.42 -14.28
C PRO A 236 -22.40 26.63 -15.32
N PRO A 237 -23.62 26.15 -15.06
CA PRO A 237 -24.01 25.31 -13.92
C PRO A 237 -23.49 23.88 -14.07
N LEU A 238 -23.32 23.18 -12.95
CA LEU A 238 -22.92 21.77 -13.02
C LEU A 238 -24.02 20.91 -13.66
N PRO A 239 -23.65 19.83 -14.37
CA PRO A 239 -24.64 18.92 -14.95
C PRO A 239 -25.49 18.23 -13.87
N GLN A 240 -26.76 17.93 -14.18
CA GLN A 240 -27.71 17.36 -13.20
C GLN A 240 -27.25 16.01 -12.62
N GLY A 241 -26.45 15.24 -13.37
CA GLY A 241 -25.87 13.97 -12.93
C GLY A 241 -24.58 14.10 -12.12
N HIS A 242 -24.11 15.30 -11.81
CA HIS A 242 -22.86 15.53 -11.08
C HIS A 242 -23.00 15.17 -9.59
N PRO A 243 -22.03 14.46 -8.98
CA PRO A 243 -22.01 14.24 -7.54
C PRO A 243 -21.95 15.57 -6.77
N ALA A 244 -22.39 15.62 -5.52
CA ALA A 244 -22.29 16.87 -4.75
C ALA A 244 -20.84 17.42 -4.71
N PRO A 245 -20.57 18.68 -5.11
CA PRO A 245 -19.22 19.24 -5.10
C PRO A 245 -18.56 19.20 -3.72
N ALA A 246 -19.31 19.48 -2.65
CA ALA A 246 -18.83 19.29 -1.27
C ALA A 246 -18.34 17.86 -0.98
N LEU A 247 -18.99 16.83 -1.55
CA LEU A 247 -18.55 15.44 -1.37
C LEU A 247 -17.19 15.22 -2.03
N VAL A 248 -17.03 15.68 -3.27
CA VAL A 248 -15.78 15.57 -4.02
C VAL A 248 -14.65 16.31 -3.30
N ALA A 249 -14.92 17.52 -2.80
CA ALA A 249 -13.98 18.29 -1.99
C ALA A 249 -13.51 17.54 -0.74
N LYS A 250 -14.45 16.96 0.04
CA LYS A 250 -14.13 16.21 1.26
C LYS A 250 -13.26 14.98 0.96
N ILE A 251 -13.48 14.29 -0.15
CA ILE A 251 -12.64 13.14 -0.53
C ILE A 251 -11.22 13.60 -0.86
N HIS A 252 -11.05 14.71 -1.58
CA HIS A 252 -9.74 15.29 -1.87
C HIS A 252 -9.01 15.77 -0.60
N LEU A 253 -9.71 16.39 0.35
CA LEU A 253 -9.13 16.76 1.65
C LEU A 253 -8.60 15.55 2.41
N HIS A 254 -9.38 14.45 2.45
CA HIS A 254 -8.92 13.21 3.07
C HIS A 254 -7.71 12.62 2.33
N THR A 255 -7.76 12.62 0.99
CA THR A 255 -6.67 12.13 0.14
C THR A 255 -5.37 12.90 0.39
N ALA A 256 -5.43 14.23 0.43
CA ALA A 256 -4.28 15.06 0.79
C ALA A 256 -3.76 14.76 2.20
N SER A 257 -4.65 14.63 3.19
CA SER A 257 -4.24 14.29 4.55
C SER A 257 -3.48 12.96 4.65
N LEU A 258 -3.85 11.96 3.83
CA LEU A 258 -3.15 10.68 3.76
C LEU A 258 -1.76 10.82 3.14
N PHE A 259 -1.62 11.57 2.04
CA PHE A 259 -0.30 11.85 1.43
C PHE A 259 0.61 12.65 2.36
N ALA A 260 0.10 13.70 3.00
CA ALA A 260 0.83 14.48 3.99
C ALA A 260 1.26 13.63 5.19
N SER A 261 0.38 12.75 5.69
CA SER A 261 0.69 11.81 6.77
C SER A 261 1.77 10.81 6.36
N ALA A 262 1.69 10.25 5.14
CA ALA A 262 2.74 9.39 4.59
C ALA A 262 4.08 10.13 4.49
N ARG A 263 4.06 11.39 4.04
CA ARG A 263 5.25 12.25 3.96
C ARG A 263 5.86 12.46 5.35
N GLY A 264 5.05 12.79 6.35
CA GLY A 264 5.49 12.97 7.74
C GLY A 264 6.12 11.71 8.33
N LEU A 265 5.60 10.52 8.01
CA LEU A 265 6.19 9.24 8.41
C LEU A 265 7.56 9.00 7.75
N THR A 266 7.70 9.29 6.45
CA THR A 266 9.02 9.20 5.79
C THR A 266 10.04 10.17 6.39
N ASP A 267 9.64 11.39 6.75
CA ASP A 267 10.51 12.35 7.44
C ASP A 267 10.92 11.90 8.83
N THR A 268 9.95 11.36 9.58
CA THR A 268 10.21 10.80 10.90
C THR A 268 11.23 9.68 10.81
N SER A 269 11.08 8.80 9.82
CA SER A 269 12.03 7.72 9.55
C SER A 269 13.43 8.23 9.21
N GLN A 270 13.54 9.32 8.44
CA GLN A 270 14.81 9.96 8.12
C GLN A 270 15.46 10.65 9.32
N ARG A 271 14.67 11.33 10.16
CA ARG A 271 15.17 11.94 11.41
C ARG A 271 15.72 10.87 12.35
N LYS A 272 14.99 9.76 12.54
CA LYS A 272 15.45 8.59 13.32
C LYS A 272 16.77 8.05 12.76
N LEU A 273 16.88 7.95 11.43
CA LEU A 273 18.12 7.53 10.77
C LEU A 273 19.28 8.50 11.00
N SER A 274 19.07 9.81 10.87
CA SER A 274 20.10 10.83 11.12
C SER A 274 20.64 10.74 12.55
N LEU A 275 19.76 10.51 13.53
CA LEU A 275 20.14 10.31 14.94
C LEU A 275 20.93 9.01 15.17
N LEU A 276 20.67 7.96 14.39
CA LEU A 276 21.44 6.72 14.43
C LEU A 276 22.82 6.89 13.79
N LYS A 277 22.92 7.58 12.65
CA LYS A 277 24.19 7.88 11.97
C LYS A 277 25.12 8.73 12.84
N SER A 278 24.59 9.74 13.54
CA SER A 278 25.38 10.59 14.44
C SER A 278 25.93 9.84 15.66
N ARG A 279 25.38 8.67 15.99
CA ARG A 279 25.83 7.80 17.09
C ARG A 279 26.75 6.66 16.62
N GLY A 280 27.25 6.72 15.39
CA GLY A 280 28.09 5.66 14.81
C GLY A 280 27.33 4.39 14.44
N GLY A 281 26.00 4.47 14.27
CA GLY A 281 25.16 3.35 13.86
C GLY A 281 25.39 2.91 12.41
N ALA A 282 25.05 1.66 12.12
CA ALA A 282 25.27 0.94 10.86
C ALA A 282 24.84 1.69 9.57
N ASP A 283 25.37 1.23 8.42
CA ASP A 283 25.08 1.67 7.03
C ASP A 283 23.61 1.50 6.63
N ASN A 284 22.75 2.30 7.23
CA ASN A 284 21.32 2.33 6.97
C ASN A 284 21.01 3.36 5.88
N ALA A 285 20.25 2.93 4.87
CA ALA A 285 19.95 3.75 3.71
C ALA A 285 18.75 4.69 3.92
N GLU A 286 18.81 5.85 3.29
CA GLU A 286 17.75 6.85 3.33
C GLU A 286 16.56 6.46 2.45
N VAL A 287 15.37 6.97 2.79
CA VAL A 287 14.21 6.86 1.90
C VAL A 287 14.45 7.72 0.66
N SER A 288 14.19 7.16 -0.52
CA SER A 288 14.35 7.81 -1.82
C SER A 288 13.66 9.18 -1.87
N GLN A 289 14.31 10.14 -2.53
CA GLN A 289 13.71 11.44 -2.78
C GLN A 289 12.53 11.37 -3.75
N ASP A 290 12.46 10.35 -4.61
CA ASP A 290 11.42 10.24 -5.62
C ASP A 290 10.04 9.99 -5.01
N ILE A 291 9.95 9.09 -4.02
CA ILE A 291 8.69 8.85 -3.29
C ILE A 291 8.31 10.05 -2.43
N ARG A 292 9.27 10.70 -1.77
CA ARG A 292 9.01 11.89 -0.95
C ARG A 292 8.47 13.04 -1.79
N ARG A 293 9.05 13.25 -2.97
CA ARG A 293 8.59 14.24 -3.95
C ARG A 293 7.20 13.90 -4.47
N TYR A 294 6.93 12.63 -4.79
CA TYR A 294 5.59 12.19 -5.20
C TYR A 294 4.53 12.51 -4.14
N LEU A 295 4.80 12.18 -2.86
CA LEU A 295 3.90 12.45 -1.75
C LEU A 295 3.61 13.94 -1.56
N GLU A 296 4.63 14.79 -1.70
CA GLU A 296 4.50 16.24 -1.58
C GLU A 296 3.69 16.84 -2.76
N GLU A 297 4.02 16.45 -3.99
CA GLU A 297 3.31 16.90 -5.19
C GLU A 297 1.83 16.48 -5.18
N GLU A 298 1.53 15.21 -4.87
CA GLU A 298 0.13 14.74 -4.85
C GLU A 298 -0.66 15.26 -3.64
N SER A 299 -0.02 15.52 -2.48
CA SER A 299 -0.69 16.19 -1.36
C SER A 299 -1.18 17.58 -1.77
N ALA A 300 -0.27 18.41 -2.28
CA ALA A 300 -0.57 19.77 -2.69
C ALA A 300 -1.57 19.80 -3.86
N LEU A 301 -1.48 18.85 -4.80
CA LEU A 301 -2.45 18.73 -5.88
C LEU A 301 -3.86 18.41 -5.36
N ASN A 302 -3.99 17.48 -4.42
CA ASN A 302 -5.29 17.15 -3.83
C ASN A 302 -5.83 18.29 -2.94
N GLU A 303 -4.98 19.06 -2.26
CA GLU A 303 -5.39 20.29 -1.55
C GLU A 303 -5.97 21.32 -2.53
N ALA A 304 -5.26 21.61 -3.63
CA ALA A 304 -5.74 22.56 -4.63
C ALA A 304 -7.05 22.09 -5.30
N LEU A 305 -7.19 20.78 -5.55
CA LEU A 305 -8.44 20.20 -6.05
C LEU A 305 -9.57 20.29 -5.02
N ALA A 306 -9.29 20.11 -3.73
CA ALA A 306 -10.27 20.33 -2.68
C ALA A 306 -10.75 21.79 -2.67
N HIS A 307 -9.84 22.76 -2.73
CA HIS A 307 -10.18 24.18 -2.82
C HIS A 307 -11.02 24.50 -4.05
N LYS A 308 -10.68 23.92 -5.21
CA LYS A 308 -11.50 24.03 -6.43
C LYS A 308 -12.95 23.60 -6.16
N TRP A 309 -13.15 22.40 -5.62
CA TRP A 309 -14.49 21.85 -5.43
C TRP A 309 -15.27 22.53 -4.30
N LEU A 310 -14.61 23.06 -3.25
CA LEU A 310 -15.24 23.93 -2.25
C LEU A 310 -15.70 25.26 -2.87
N GLY A 311 -14.91 25.82 -3.79
CA GLY A 311 -15.30 27.02 -4.53
C GLY A 311 -16.48 26.79 -5.45
N VAL A 312 -16.52 25.65 -6.15
CA VAL A 312 -17.69 25.26 -6.97
C VAL A 312 -18.92 25.04 -6.09
N ASP A 313 -18.80 24.35 -4.96
CA ASP A 313 -19.90 24.15 -4.00
C ASP A 313 -20.49 25.48 -3.50
N ALA A 314 -19.63 26.43 -3.12
CA ALA A 314 -20.05 27.76 -2.73
C ALA A 314 -20.74 28.52 -3.87
N GLY A 315 -20.26 28.37 -5.10
CA GLY A 315 -20.83 29.01 -6.29
C GLY A 315 -22.21 28.49 -6.65
N GLU A 316 -22.44 27.18 -6.54
CA GLU A 316 -23.77 26.57 -6.73
C GLU A 316 -24.76 26.92 -5.59
N ALA A 317 -24.25 27.34 -4.43
CA ALA A 317 -25.03 27.80 -3.29
C ALA A 317 -25.19 29.33 -3.21
N ASP A 318 -25.00 30.04 -4.33
CA ASP A 318 -25.09 31.51 -4.44
C ASP A 318 -24.14 32.31 -3.52
N ARG A 319 -23.11 31.66 -2.96
CA ARG A 319 -22.04 32.31 -2.18
C ARG A 319 -20.86 32.63 -3.10
N THR A 320 -21.11 33.48 -4.10
CA THR A 320 -20.15 33.79 -5.16
C THR A 320 -18.88 34.50 -4.68
N GLY A 321 -18.94 35.23 -3.55
CA GLY A 321 -17.75 35.82 -2.93
C GLY A 321 -16.76 34.74 -2.45
N ASP A 322 -17.26 33.78 -1.66
CA ASP A 322 -16.50 32.62 -1.18
C ASP A 322 -15.99 31.78 -2.36
N ALA A 323 -16.83 31.56 -3.38
CA ALA A 323 -16.50 30.80 -4.58
C ALA A 323 -15.28 31.38 -5.30
N VAL A 324 -15.28 32.70 -5.55
CA VAL A 324 -14.17 33.41 -6.19
C VAL A 324 -12.90 33.33 -5.33
N GLY A 325 -13.04 33.44 -4.00
CA GLY A 325 -11.91 33.34 -3.07
C GLY A 325 -11.23 31.97 -3.12
N TYR A 326 -12.01 30.88 -3.00
CA TYR A 326 -11.49 29.51 -3.09
C TYR A 326 -10.89 29.19 -4.45
N LEU A 327 -11.51 29.63 -5.56
CA LEU A 327 -11.02 29.36 -6.90
C LEU A 327 -9.73 30.14 -7.22
N LYS A 328 -9.58 31.38 -6.72
CA LYS A 328 -8.30 32.11 -6.81
C LYS A 328 -7.20 31.40 -6.06
N TRP A 329 -7.50 30.88 -4.86
CA TRP A 329 -6.55 30.12 -4.06
C TRP A 329 -6.14 28.82 -4.78
N ALA A 330 -7.10 28.00 -5.20
CA ALA A 330 -6.85 26.77 -5.95
C ALA A 330 -6.00 27.02 -7.21
N LYS A 331 -6.30 28.09 -7.96
CA LYS A 331 -5.53 28.45 -9.16
C LYS A 331 -4.07 28.77 -8.82
N SER A 332 -3.82 29.56 -7.77
CA SER A 332 -2.47 29.94 -7.35
C SER A 332 -1.64 28.73 -6.90
N GLU A 333 -2.25 27.78 -6.20
CA GLU A 333 -1.58 26.52 -5.79
C GLU A 333 -1.25 25.64 -7.00
N LEU A 334 -2.19 25.47 -7.94
CA LEU A 334 -1.95 24.72 -9.17
C LEU A 334 -0.86 25.36 -10.05
N GLU A 335 -0.84 26.69 -10.16
CA GLU A 335 0.22 27.43 -10.87
C GLU A 335 1.58 27.22 -10.19
N SER A 336 1.62 27.28 -8.86
CA SER A 336 2.84 27.00 -8.08
C SER A 336 3.34 25.58 -8.29
N LEU A 337 2.44 24.60 -8.40
CA LEU A 337 2.80 23.21 -8.70
C LEU A 337 3.32 23.03 -10.13
N LYS A 338 2.78 23.78 -11.09
CA LYS A 338 3.23 23.76 -12.49
C LYS A 338 4.61 24.41 -12.66
N ASP A 339 4.84 25.54 -12.00
CA ASP A 339 6.05 26.37 -12.17
C ASP A 339 7.16 26.07 -11.15
N GLY A 340 6.86 25.28 -10.11
CA GLY A 340 7.77 24.95 -9.03
C GLY A 340 9.12 24.40 -9.49
N ALA A 341 10.18 24.74 -8.74
CA ALA A 341 11.57 24.36 -9.02
C ALA A 341 11.78 22.83 -9.16
N LEU A 342 10.87 22.03 -8.61
CA LEU A 342 10.82 20.57 -8.71
C LEU A 342 10.48 20.07 -10.13
N SER A 343 9.77 20.86 -10.96
CA SER A 343 9.50 20.51 -12.36
C SER A 343 10.69 20.77 -13.30
N LYS A 344 11.64 21.60 -12.87
CA LYS A 344 12.84 21.97 -13.65
C LYS A 344 13.95 20.91 -13.62
N PHE A 345 13.94 20.00 -12.64
CA PHE A 345 15.01 19.01 -12.45
C PHE A 345 14.81 17.69 -13.21
N LYS A 346 13.65 17.46 -13.84
CA LYS A 346 13.38 16.21 -14.57
C LYS A 346 13.22 16.47 -16.07
N LYS A 347 14.34 16.42 -16.79
CA LYS A 347 14.39 16.27 -18.25
C LYS A 347 14.42 14.78 -18.65
N SER A 348 13.76 13.89 -17.90
CA SER A 348 13.71 12.45 -18.18
C SER A 348 12.28 11.91 -18.21
N GLY A 349 11.88 11.40 -19.38
CA GLY A 349 10.74 10.50 -19.58
C GLY A 349 9.33 11.13 -19.64
N GLY A 350 8.41 10.42 -20.31
CA GLY A 350 7.03 10.84 -20.57
C GLY A 350 6.15 11.11 -19.33
N ASP A 351 6.56 10.64 -18.15
CA ASP A 351 5.79 10.75 -16.91
C ASP A 351 5.75 12.20 -16.37
N GLY A 352 6.83 12.96 -16.52
CA GLY A 352 6.86 14.39 -16.16
C GLY A 352 6.01 15.26 -17.10
N LYS A 353 5.87 14.84 -18.36
CA LYS A 353 5.00 15.51 -19.35
C LYS A 353 3.52 15.34 -18.98
N MET A 354 3.14 14.12 -18.59
CA MET A 354 1.76 13.80 -18.19
C MET A 354 1.32 14.54 -16.91
N LYS A 355 2.23 14.72 -15.94
CA LYS A 355 1.98 15.54 -14.74
C LYS A 355 1.76 17.02 -15.06
N LYS A 356 2.60 17.59 -15.93
CA LYS A 356 2.47 19.00 -16.35
C LYS A 356 1.19 19.25 -17.15
N GLU A 357 0.80 18.30 -17.99
CA GLU A 357 -0.45 18.32 -18.73
C GLU A 357 -1.66 18.26 -17.78
N ARG A 358 -1.63 17.36 -16.78
CA ARG A 358 -2.67 17.28 -15.73
C ARG A 358 -2.85 18.59 -14.98
N SER A 359 -1.77 19.22 -14.51
CA SER A 359 -1.89 20.51 -13.81
C SER A 359 -2.39 21.62 -14.75
N ALA A 360 -2.02 21.60 -16.03
CA ALA A 360 -2.51 22.57 -17.00
C ALA A 360 -4.02 22.43 -17.27
N GLU A 361 -4.51 21.20 -17.42
CA GLU A 361 -5.95 20.91 -17.57
C GLU A 361 -6.76 21.41 -16.36
N GLU A 362 -6.25 21.17 -15.14
CA GLU A 362 -6.93 21.63 -13.93
C GLU A 362 -6.93 23.15 -13.78
N ILE A 363 -5.83 23.84 -14.15
CA ILE A 363 -5.77 25.31 -14.17
C ILE A 363 -6.80 25.88 -15.14
N GLU A 364 -6.94 25.30 -16.33
CA GLU A 364 -7.94 25.73 -17.31
C GLU A 364 -9.36 25.53 -16.76
N SER A 365 -9.63 24.37 -16.16
CA SER A 365 -10.90 24.07 -15.51
C SER A 365 -11.25 25.09 -14.42
N VAL A 366 -10.32 25.34 -13.48
CA VAL A 366 -10.49 26.37 -12.43
C VAL A 366 -10.71 27.75 -13.04
N GLY A 367 -9.99 28.09 -14.11
CA GLY A 367 -10.14 29.35 -14.82
C GLY A 367 -11.55 29.58 -15.39
N MET A 368 -12.18 28.53 -15.92
CA MET A 368 -13.55 28.60 -16.42
C MET A 368 -14.57 28.86 -15.30
N PHE A 369 -14.45 28.16 -14.17
CA PHE A 369 -15.29 28.40 -12.99
C PHE A 369 -15.08 29.80 -12.42
N LEU A 370 -13.84 30.22 -12.27
CA LEU A 370 -13.47 31.52 -11.71
C LEU A 370 -14.04 32.67 -12.55
N LYS A 371 -13.91 32.60 -13.88
CA LYS A 371 -14.44 33.63 -14.79
C LYS A 371 -15.96 33.75 -14.68
N ASN A 372 -16.66 32.62 -14.61
CA ASN A 372 -18.11 32.61 -14.52
C ASN A 372 -18.60 33.16 -13.17
N TYR A 373 -18.11 32.64 -12.05
CA TYR A 373 -18.54 33.10 -10.73
C TYR A 373 -18.09 34.53 -10.42
N SER A 374 -16.94 34.99 -10.93
CA SER A 374 -16.54 36.40 -10.82
C SER A 374 -17.53 37.29 -11.57
N ARG A 375 -17.89 36.95 -12.82
CA ARG A 375 -18.89 37.72 -13.57
C ARG A 375 -20.23 37.78 -12.83
N THR A 376 -20.70 36.65 -12.29
CA THR A 376 -21.96 36.62 -11.53
C THR A 376 -21.86 37.43 -10.25
N ASN A 377 -20.72 37.36 -9.54
CA ASN A 377 -20.50 38.17 -8.35
C ASN A 377 -20.50 39.68 -8.67
N ASP A 378 -19.81 40.08 -9.75
CA ASP A 378 -19.63 41.48 -10.13
C ASP A 378 -20.88 42.10 -10.78
N SER A 379 -21.85 41.28 -11.20
CA SER A 379 -23.08 41.75 -11.87
C SER A 379 -24.36 41.52 -11.08
N VAL A 380 -24.41 40.52 -10.20
CA VAL A 380 -25.64 40.10 -9.49
C VAL A 380 -25.49 40.23 -7.97
N HIS A 381 -24.51 39.56 -7.37
CA HIS A 381 -24.50 39.38 -5.90
C HIS A 381 -23.68 40.42 -5.14
N PHE A 382 -22.65 41.01 -5.77
CA PHE A 382 -21.75 42.00 -5.18
C PHE A 382 -21.17 41.60 -3.81
N GLN A 383 -20.90 40.31 -3.59
CA GLN A 383 -20.39 39.82 -2.31
C GLN A 383 -18.89 40.14 -2.18
N PRO A 384 -18.40 40.48 -0.97
CA PRO A 384 -16.97 40.65 -0.73
C PRO A 384 -16.24 39.32 -0.92
N VAL A 385 -15.05 39.38 -1.52
CA VAL A 385 -14.20 38.19 -1.69
C VAL A 385 -13.32 38.02 -0.45
N PRO A 386 -13.53 36.97 0.36
CA PRO A 386 -12.72 36.73 1.55
C PRO A 386 -11.28 36.36 1.18
N ASN A 387 -10.35 36.58 2.12
CA ASN A 387 -8.96 36.14 1.98
C ASN A 387 -8.81 34.64 2.32
N SER A 388 -7.67 34.04 1.95
CA SER A 388 -7.41 32.62 2.21
C SER A 388 -7.48 32.24 3.70
N SER A 389 -7.06 33.13 4.62
CA SER A 389 -7.12 32.83 6.06
C SER A 389 -8.55 32.70 6.60
N SER A 390 -9.49 33.52 6.14
CA SER A 390 -10.91 33.41 6.49
C SER A 390 -11.52 32.13 5.92
N LEU A 391 -11.16 31.78 4.68
CA LEU A 391 -11.64 30.58 4.01
C LEU A 391 -11.09 29.28 4.61
N GLN A 392 -9.88 29.31 5.17
CA GLN A 392 -9.29 28.16 5.86
C GLN A 392 -10.16 27.71 7.04
N ALA A 393 -10.76 28.66 7.77
CA ALA A 393 -11.59 28.38 8.94
C ALA A 393 -12.91 27.68 8.60
N THR A 394 -13.34 27.75 7.34
CA THR A 394 -14.59 27.15 6.85
C THR A 394 -14.38 25.80 6.15
N ILE A 395 -13.14 25.31 6.08
CA ILE A 395 -12.82 24.02 5.44
C ILE A 395 -13.36 22.87 6.31
N PRO A 396 -14.21 21.99 5.76
CA PRO A 396 -14.76 20.85 6.50
C PRO A 396 -13.73 19.72 6.69
N ALA A 397 -14.04 18.76 7.54
CA ALA A 397 -13.27 17.53 7.64
C ALA A 397 -13.35 16.70 6.35
N GLY A 398 -12.23 16.05 5.99
CA GLY A 398 -12.18 15.13 4.87
C GLY A 398 -13.04 13.87 5.09
N MET A 399 -13.41 13.21 3.99
CA MET A 399 -14.24 12.00 4.00
C MET A 399 -13.51 10.83 3.32
N SER A 400 -13.52 9.68 3.98
CA SER A 400 -13.05 8.41 3.42
C SER A 400 -14.18 7.70 2.68
N VAL A 401 -13.89 7.20 1.48
CA VAL A 401 -14.83 6.42 0.62
C VAL A 401 -14.36 5.00 0.31
N VAL A 402 -13.11 4.67 0.64
CA VAL A 402 -12.52 3.35 0.48
C VAL A 402 -11.69 3.05 1.73
N ALA A 403 -11.58 1.77 2.06
CA ALA A 403 -10.78 1.30 3.19
C ALA A 403 -9.71 0.34 2.69
N GLU A 404 -8.63 0.20 3.47
CA GLU A 404 -7.68 -0.88 3.25
C GLU A 404 -8.36 -2.24 3.45
N LYS A 405 -7.99 -3.22 2.63
CA LYS A 405 -8.48 -4.59 2.79
C LYS A 405 -7.55 -5.31 3.75
N THR A 406 -8.04 -5.72 4.92
CA THR A 406 -7.26 -6.53 5.88
C THR A 406 -6.59 -7.69 5.16
N TYR A 407 -5.28 -7.80 5.33
CA TYR A 407 -4.52 -8.89 4.74
C TYR A 407 -4.73 -10.16 5.56
N GLU A 408 -5.18 -11.20 4.88
CA GLU A 408 -5.27 -12.55 5.42
C GLU A 408 -4.11 -13.35 4.84
N ALA A 409 -3.21 -13.83 5.71
CA ALA A 409 -2.11 -14.66 5.29
C ALA A 409 -2.64 -15.97 4.69
N PRO A 410 -2.12 -16.44 3.55
CA PRO A 410 -2.52 -17.72 3.00
C PRO A 410 -2.11 -18.84 3.97
N MET A 411 -2.92 -19.89 4.00
CA MET A 411 -2.64 -21.10 4.79
C MET A 411 -1.25 -21.63 4.44
N SER A 412 -0.50 -22.05 5.46
CA SER A 412 0.78 -22.72 5.30
C SER A 412 0.66 -23.92 4.36
N ALA A 413 1.62 -24.10 3.45
CA ALA A 413 1.61 -25.23 2.52
C ALA A 413 1.82 -26.59 3.24
N PHE A 414 2.47 -26.57 4.40
CA PHE A 414 2.76 -27.73 5.24
C PHE A 414 3.02 -27.29 6.69
N GLY A 415 3.15 -28.25 7.60
CA GLY A 415 3.52 -27.97 8.99
C GLY A 415 2.36 -27.40 9.81
N PRO A 416 2.65 -26.70 10.92
CA PRO A 416 1.64 -26.19 11.83
C PRO A 416 0.58 -25.33 11.14
N GLY A 417 -0.69 -25.56 11.50
CA GLY A 417 -1.84 -24.86 10.90
C GLY A 417 -2.42 -25.53 9.66
N THR A 418 -1.89 -26.67 9.22
CA THR A 418 -2.49 -27.49 8.16
C THR A 418 -3.38 -28.61 8.72
N PRO A 419 -4.44 -29.04 8.00
CA PRO A 419 -5.27 -30.16 8.42
C PRO A 419 -4.47 -31.46 8.64
N ASP A 420 -3.50 -31.72 7.77
CA ASP A 420 -2.64 -32.90 7.85
C ASP A 420 -1.78 -32.90 9.13
N TYR A 421 -1.29 -31.73 9.54
CA TYR A 421 -0.52 -31.58 10.77
C TYR A 421 -1.36 -31.85 12.01
N ILE A 422 -2.60 -31.33 12.04
CA ILE A 422 -3.56 -31.56 13.12
C ILE A 422 -3.89 -33.06 13.21
N ALA A 423 -4.19 -33.70 12.08
CA ALA A 423 -4.50 -35.13 12.03
C ALA A 423 -3.34 -35.99 12.56
N ARG A 424 -2.09 -35.67 12.20
CA ARG A 424 -0.90 -36.38 12.72
C ARG A 424 -0.70 -36.17 14.21
N HIS A 425 -0.95 -34.96 14.73
CA HIS A 425 -0.82 -34.67 16.16
C HIS A 425 -1.91 -35.38 16.98
N VAL A 426 -3.16 -35.37 16.51
CA VAL A 426 -4.25 -36.11 17.15
C VAL A 426 -3.96 -37.61 17.17
N GLN A 427 -3.52 -38.18 16.05
CA GLN A 427 -3.12 -39.60 16.01
C GLN A 427 -1.97 -39.91 16.97
N LYS A 428 -1.00 -39.00 17.13
CA LYS A 428 0.09 -39.18 18.10
C LYS A 428 -0.42 -39.17 19.54
N LEU A 429 -1.33 -38.25 19.88
CA LEU A 429 -1.95 -38.17 21.20
C LEU A 429 -2.81 -39.40 21.51
N ASP A 430 -3.59 -39.90 20.56
CA ASP A 430 -4.39 -41.11 20.71
C ASP A 430 -3.49 -42.35 20.96
N LEU A 431 -2.32 -42.40 20.32
CA LEU A 431 -1.33 -43.46 20.52
C LEU A 431 -0.65 -43.36 21.89
N ASP A 432 -0.34 -42.15 22.36
CA ASP A 432 0.26 -41.93 23.68
C ASP A 432 -0.74 -42.24 24.81
N ASP A 433 -2.02 -41.87 24.66
CA ASP A 433 -3.09 -42.20 25.62
C ASP A 433 -3.34 -43.72 25.68
N SER A 434 -3.25 -44.42 24.54
CA SER A 434 -3.38 -45.89 24.48
C SER A 434 -2.21 -46.66 25.09
N ASN A 435 -1.09 -45.98 25.37
CA ASN A 435 0.12 -46.55 25.95
C ASN A 435 0.26 -46.28 27.47
N THR A 436 -0.76 -45.66 28.08
CA THR A 436 -0.86 -45.51 29.54
C THR A 436 -1.21 -46.88 30.15
N PRO A 437 -0.42 -47.45 31.07
CA PRO A 437 -0.78 -48.71 31.73
C PRO A 437 -2.06 -48.51 32.54
N PRO A 438 -2.97 -49.51 32.62
CA PRO A 438 -4.15 -49.38 33.46
C PRO A 438 -3.72 -49.15 34.91
N GLU A 439 -4.27 -48.09 35.54
CA GLU A 439 -4.15 -47.87 36.98
C GLU A 439 -4.55 -49.16 37.71
N SER A 440 -3.59 -49.73 38.44
CA SER A 440 -3.83 -50.89 39.29
C SER A 440 -4.86 -50.56 40.35
N GLU A 441 -5.90 -51.39 40.44
CA GLU A 441 -6.95 -51.36 41.46
C GLU A 441 -6.38 -51.17 42.89
N PRO A 442 -7.12 -50.49 43.79
CA PRO A 442 -6.65 -50.25 45.14
C PRO A 442 -6.67 -51.55 45.93
N LYS A 443 -5.51 -51.93 46.47
CA LYS A 443 -5.39 -53.08 47.40
C LYS A 443 -6.13 -52.76 48.70
N GLU A 444 -7.07 -53.63 49.06
CA GLU A 444 -7.64 -53.73 50.40
C GLU A 444 -6.52 -53.95 51.41
N ASP A 445 -6.35 -53.00 52.33
CA ASP A 445 -5.41 -53.09 53.45
C ASP A 445 -6.17 -53.66 54.64
N ASP A 446 -6.14 -54.98 54.78
CA ASP A 446 -6.74 -55.69 55.90
C ASP A 446 -5.68 -55.85 56.99
N ARG A 447 -5.69 -54.93 57.97
CA ARG A 447 -5.04 -55.10 59.27
C ARG A 447 -5.71 -54.22 60.33
N ASP A 448 -6.81 -54.76 60.83
CA ASP A 448 -7.42 -54.41 62.12
C ASP A 448 -6.49 -54.83 63.28
N TYR A 449 -6.10 -53.87 64.12
CA TYR A 449 -5.60 -54.12 65.47
C TYR A 449 -6.07 -52.96 66.34
N GLY A 450 -7.31 -53.06 66.83
CA GLY A 450 -7.85 -52.14 67.81
C GLY A 450 -7.12 -52.19 69.15
N LEU A 451 -7.15 -51.07 69.88
CA LEU A 451 -7.50 -51.05 71.30
C LEU A 451 -7.81 -49.61 71.77
N LYS A 452 -9.05 -49.51 72.27
CA LYS A 452 -9.71 -48.47 73.08
C LYS A 452 -8.80 -47.68 74.03
N GLY A 453 -9.15 -46.40 74.23
CA GLY A 453 -8.78 -45.66 75.43
C GLY A 453 -9.15 -44.17 75.40
N SER A 454 -10.38 -43.84 75.82
CA SER A 454 -10.79 -42.50 76.26
C SER A 454 -9.98 -42.08 77.50
N TYR A 455 -9.60 -40.80 77.61
CA TYR A 455 -9.93 -39.91 78.74
C TYR A 455 -9.17 -38.55 78.63
N PHE A 456 -9.97 -37.47 78.76
CA PHE A 456 -9.67 -36.06 79.01
C PHE A 456 -8.86 -35.23 78.00
#